data_AF-A0A1E1W4R1-F1
#
_entry.id   AF-A0A1E1W4R1-F1
#
_cell.length_a   1.000
_cell.length_b   1.000
_cell.length_c   1.000
_cell.angle_alpha   90.00
_cell.angle_beta   90.00
_cell.angle_gamma   90.00
#
_symmetry.space_group_name_H-M   'P 1'
#
loop_
_entity.id
_entity.type
_entity.pdbx_description
1 polymer ?
#
loop_
_entity_poly.entity_id
_entity_poly.type
_entity_poly.pdbx_seq_one_letter_code
_entity_poly.pdbx_strand_id
1 'polypeptide(L)'
;RKFKSYMTAFLDRDVTLTSYVTMDSKSVNILTNCPKYYKRSQGCKLNCNSVVNEYKKKQSCVEVLNVLMHYYTTMQNTNDWRLSLFFTMLNIASVNAQVMWSSQSASPI
;
A
#
# COMPACT_ATOMS: atom_id res chain seq x y z
N ARG A 1 14.83 21.60 -12.25
CA ARG A 1 13.92 20.43 -12.10
C ARG A 1 14.52 19.26 -12.89
N LYS A 2 15.15 18.26 -12.24
CA LYS A 2 15.53 17.03 -12.96
C LYS A 2 14.24 16.35 -13.45
N PHE A 3 14.06 16.23 -14.77
CA PHE A 3 12.95 15.47 -15.33
C PHE A 3 13.18 14.00 -14.96
N LYS A 4 12.31 13.46 -14.12
CA LYS A 4 12.33 12.04 -13.77
C LYS A 4 11.82 11.26 -14.96
N SER A 5 12.71 10.49 -15.59
CA SER A 5 12.38 9.66 -16.74
C SER A 5 11.59 8.43 -16.29
N TYR A 6 10.60 8.06 -17.10
CA TYR A 6 9.79 6.85 -16.89
C TYR A 6 9.57 6.15 -18.22
N MET A 7 9.46 4.83 -18.17
CA MET A 7 9.14 3.98 -19.31
C MET A 7 8.00 3.05 -18.93
N THR A 8 6.99 2.91 -19.78
CA THR A 8 5.91 1.94 -19.57
C THR A 8 5.88 1.00 -20.74
N ALA A 9 5.95 -0.29 -20.46
CA ALA A 9 5.80 -1.37 -21.42
C ALA A 9 4.53 -2.15 -21.12
N PHE A 10 3.87 -2.62 -22.17
CA PHE A 10 2.75 -3.55 -22.08
C PHE A 10 3.33 -4.95 -22.19
N LEU A 11 3.13 -5.78 -21.17
CA LEU A 11 3.57 -7.18 -21.20
C LEU A 11 2.50 -8.05 -21.88
N ASP A 12 1.23 -7.74 -21.60
CA ASP A 12 0.04 -8.36 -22.19
C ASP A 12 -1.09 -7.32 -22.28
N ARG A 13 -2.26 -7.68 -22.84
CA ARG A 13 -3.43 -6.79 -22.97
C ARG A 13 -3.91 -6.22 -21.64
N ASP A 14 -3.71 -6.97 -20.56
CA ASP A 14 -4.23 -6.65 -19.23
C ASP A 14 -3.13 -6.28 -18.22
N VAL A 15 -1.84 -6.29 -18.61
CA VAL A 15 -0.74 -6.07 -17.65
C VAL A 15 0.26 -5.06 -18.17
N THR A 16 0.59 -4.07 -17.32
CA THR A 16 1.58 -3.04 -17.62
C THR A 16 2.73 -3.04 -16.61
N LEU A 17 3.94 -2.86 -17.16
CA LEU A 17 5.17 -2.70 -16.43
C LEU A 17 5.63 -1.25 -16.56
N THR A 18 5.65 -0.53 -15.44
CA THR A 18 6.14 0.85 -15.38
C THR A 18 7.50 0.88 -14.67
N SER A 19 8.54 1.33 -15.37
CA SER A 19 9.86 1.59 -14.80
C SER A 19 10.04 3.09 -14.58
N TYR A 20 10.43 3.47 -13.37
CA TYR A 20 10.61 4.85 -12.94
C TYR A 20 11.99 5.04 -12.33
N VAL A 21 12.77 6.00 -12.85
CA VAL A 21 14.11 6.30 -12.34
C VAL A 21 13.99 7.27 -11.16
N THR A 22 14.36 6.79 -9.97
CA THR A 22 14.30 7.58 -8.72
C THR A 22 15.51 8.49 -8.54
N MET A 23 16.70 7.94 -8.77
CA MET A 23 18.01 8.56 -8.61
C MET A 23 18.96 7.99 -9.66
N ASP A 24 20.10 8.66 -9.85
CA ASP A 24 21.18 8.14 -10.68
C ASP A 24 21.57 6.76 -10.10
N SER A 25 21.47 5.69 -10.90
CA SER A 25 21.61 4.25 -10.55
C SER A 25 20.46 3.52 -9.84
N LYS A 26 19.33 4.17 -9.51
CA LYS A 26 18.19 3.49 -8.84
C LYS A 26 16.89 3.62 -9.65
N SER A 27 16.37 2.49 -10.11
CA SER A 27 15.07 2.37 -10.76
C SER A 27 14.08 1.58 -9.90
N VAL A 28 12.81 1.94 -9.99
CA VAL A 28 11.68 1.24 -9.37
C VAL A 28 10.80 0.72 -10.50
N ASN A 29 10.54 -0.58 -10.47
CA ASN A 29 9.70 -1.24 -11.44
C ASN A 29 8.39 -1.65 -10.76
N ILE A 30 7.26 -1.26 -11.33
CA ILE A 30 5.93 -1.53 -10.80
C ILE A 30 5.14 -2.28 -11.87
N LEU A 31 4.66 -3.45 -11.50
CA LEU A 31 3.76 -4.26 -12.31
C LEU A 31 2.31 -4.02 -11.85
N THR A 32 1.39 -3.78 -12.77
CA THR A 32 -0.02 -3.56 -12.44
C THR A 32 -0.95 -4.18 -13.48
N ASN A 33 -2.06 -4.73 -12.99
CA ASN A 33 -3.22 -5.20 -13.79
C ASN A 33 -4.44 -4.31 -13.51
N CYS A 34 -4.25 -3.01 -13.32
CA CYS A 34 -5.40 -2.11 -13.18
C CYS A 34 -5.84 -1.60 -14.57
N PRO A 35 -7.11 -1.79 -14.97
CA PRO A 35 -7.63 -1.33 -16.27
C PRO A 35 -7.40 0.15 -16.56
N LYS A 36 -7.34 0.98 -15.50
CA LYS A 36 -7.01 2.40 -15.56
C LYS A 36 -5.64 2.69 -16.19
N TYR A 37 -4.72 1.73 -16.13
CA TYR A 37 -3.33 1.89 -16.54
C TYR A 37 -2.98 1.19 -17.85
N TYR A 38 -3.92 0.45 -18.44
CA TYR A 38 -3.73 -0.15 -19.77
C TYR A 38 -4.80 0.17 -20.80
N LYS A 39 -6.02 0.56 -20.38
CA LYS A 39 -7.04 1.05 -21.31
C LYS A 39 -6.71 2.49 -21.69
N ARG A 40 -6.05 2.65 -22.84
CA ARG A 40 -5.71 3.95 -23.43
C ARG A 40 -7.01 4.65 -23.88
N SER A 41 -7.59 5.48 -23.01
CA SER A 41 -8.60 6.45 -23.45
C SER A 41 -7.95 7.38 -24.47
N GLN A 42 -8.52 7.45 -25.68
CA GLN A 42 -8.01 8.29 -26.76
C GLN A 42 -7.83 9.73 -26.25
N GLY A 43 -6.58 10.18 -26.10
CA GLY A 43 -6.23 11.52 -25.63
C GLY A 43 -5.67 11.63 -24.21
N CYS A 44 -5.75 10.59 -23.38
CA CYS A 44 -5.22 10.66 -22.01
C CYS A 44 -3.77 10.16 -21.95
N LYS A 45 -2.82 11.06 -21.66
CA LYS A 45 -1.44 10.66 -21.31
C LYS A 45 -1.51 9.83 -20.03
N LEU A 46 -1.08 8.57 -20.09
CA LEU A 46 -0.86 7.73 -18.90
C LEU A 46 0.10 8.46 -17.96
N ASN A 47 -0.44 9.05 -16.90
CA ASN A 47 0.35 9.76 -15.92
C ASN A 47 1.07 8.72 -15.06
N CYS A 48 2.26 8.28 -15.46
CA CYS A 48 2.99 7.21 -14.77
C CYS A 48 3.36 7.60 -13.32
N ASN A 49 3.37 8.89 -12.99
CA ASN A 49 3.48 9.35 -11.61
C ASN A 49 2.28 8.92 -10.75
N SER A 50 1.08 8.76 -11.34
CA SER A 50 -0.11 8.30 -10.60
C SER A 50 0.01 6.83 -10.20
N VAL A 51 0.56 5.96 -11.06
CA VAL A 51 0.79 4.54 -10.74
C VAL A 51 1.75 4.39 -9.56
N VAL A 52 2.89 5.09 -9.64
CA VAL A 52 3.90 5.06 -8.57
C VAL A 52 3.36 5.64 -7.27
N ASN A 53 2.61 6.75 -7.33
CA ASN A 53 2.03 7.37 -6.14
C ASN A 53 0.93 6.49 -5.52
N GLU A 54 0.07 5.86 -6.34
CA GLU A 54 -0.95 4.94 -5.83
C GLU A 54 -0.33 3.70 -5.18
N TYR A 55 0.71 3.14 -5.78
CA TYR A 55 1.44 2.02 -5.17
C TYR A 55 2.01 2.42 -3.82
N LYS A 56 2.75 3.53 -3.74
CA LYS A 56 3.33 4.03 -2.49
C LYS A 56 2.27 4.33 -1.43
N LYS A 57 1.13 4.88 -1.83
CA LYS A 57 0.00 5.17 -0.92
C LYS A 57 -0.58 3.89 -0.31
N LYS A 58 -0.61 2.78 -1.07
CA LYS A 58 -1.17 1.50 -0.60
C LYS A 58 -0.15 0.63 0.13
N GLN A 59 1.13 0.71 -0.26
CA GLN A 59 2.21 -0.08 0.34
C GLN A 59 2.30 0.11 1.85
N SER A 60 2.12 1.34 2.33
CA SER A 60 2.27 1.66 3.76
C SER A 60 1.14 1.15 4.66
N CYS A 61 0.07 0.56 4.11
CA CYS A 61 -1.09 0.17 4.92
C CYS A 61 -0.73 -0.86 6.01
N VAL A 62 0.08 -1.88 5.67
CA VAL A 62 0.51 -2.90 6.63
C VAL A 62 1.54 -2.32 7.62
N GLU A 63 2.42 -1.43 7.15
CA GLU A 63 3.40 -0.76 8.00
C GLU A 63 2.72 0.11 9.06
N VAL A 64 1.67 0.85 8.68
CA VAL A 64 0.87 1.64 9.60
C VAL A 64 0.19 0.76 10.64
N LEU A 65 -0.42 -0.37 10.24
CA LEU A 65 -1.00 -1.32 11.19
C LEU A 65 0.05 -1.84 12.19
N ASN A 66 1.24 -2.20 11.71
CA ASN A 66 2.32 -2.68 12.57
C ASN A 66 2.77 -1.60 13.58
N VAL A 67 2.86 -0.35 13.14
CA VAL A 67 3.17 0.79 14.01
C VAL A 67 2.09 0.96 15.08
N LEU A 68 0.80 0.93 14.72
CA LEU A 68 -0.30 1.05 15.69
C LEU A 68 -0.27 -0.09 16.73
N MET A 69 -0.06 -1.32 16.27
CA MET A 69 0.03 -2.49 17.16
C MET A 69 1.24 -2.38 18.10
N HIS A 70 2.34 -1.76 17.68
CA HIS A 70 3.52 -1.56 18.54
C HIS A 70 3.30 -0.45 19.58
N TYR A 71 2.63 0.64 19.20
CA TYR A 71 2.34 1.75 20.12
C TYR A 71 1.38 1.37 21.24
N TYR A 72 0.36 0.55 20.93
CA TYR A 72 -0.66 0.11 21.88
C TYR A 72 -0.69 -1.42 21.98
N THR A 73 0.46 -2.02 22.28
CA THR A 73 0.59 -3.47 22.45
C THR A 73 0.23 -3.93 23.86
N THR A 74 -0.47 -5.06 23.97
CA THR A 74 -0.62 -5.79 25.24
C THR A 74 0.36 -6.96 25.37
N MET A 75 1.30 -7.09 24.42
CA MET A 75 2.23 -8.21 24.39
C MET A 75 3.17 -8.18 25.60
N GLN A 76 3.24 -9.29 26.33
CA GLN A 76 4.14 -9.47 27.46
C GLN A 76 5.28 -10.42 27.09
N ASN A 77 6.41 -10.29 27.80
CA ASN A 77 7.51 -11.23 27.64
C ASN A 77 7.06 -12.63 28.06
N THR A 78 7.17 -13.61 27.15
CA THR A 78 6.71 -14.98 27.36
C THR A 78 7.62 -15.96 26.63
N ASN A 79 7.79 -17.14 27.22
CA ASN A 79 8.53 -18.24 26.61
C ASN A 79 7.64 -19.16 25.75
N ASP A 80 6.32 -18.94 25.75
CA ASP A 80 5.38 -19.70 24.94
C ASP A 80 4.99 -18.94 23.65
N TRP A 81 5.37 -19.49 22.50
CA TRP A 81 5.05 -18.92 21.19
C TRP A 81 3.55 -18.84 20.91
N ARG A 82 2.74 -19.72 21.52
CA ARG A 82 1.27 -19.70 21.38
C ARG A 82 0.68 -18.45 22.02
N LEU A 83 1.23 -18.04 23.17
CA LEU A 83 0.81 -16.84 23.85
C LEU A 83 1.21 -15.57 23.07
N SER A 84 2.36 -15.60 22.38
CA SER A 84 2.76 -14.53 21.45
C SER A 84 1.78 -14.38 20.28
N LEU A 85 1.32 -15.51 19.71
CA LEU A 85 0.30 -15.51 18.67
C LEU A 85 -1.04 -14.94 19.19
N PHE A 86 -1.45 -15.34 20.40
CA PHE A 86 -2.65 -14.82 21.05
C PHE A 86 -2.59 -13.30 21.22
N PHE A 87 -1.49 -12.75 21.75
CA PHE A 87 -1.33 -11.30 21.89
C PHE A 87 -1.35 -10.57 20.54
N THR A 88 -0.78 -11.18 19.49
CA THR A 88 -0.82 -10.61 18.14
C THR A 88 -2.25 -10.54 17.62
N MET A 89 -3.05 -11.60 17.77
CA MET A 89 -4.47 -11.59 17.38
C MET A 89 -5.26 -10.54 18.17
N LEU A 90 -4.99 -10.42 19.47
CA LEU A 90 -5.65 -9.43 20.33
C LEU A 90 -5.34 -8.00 19.88
N ASN A 91 -4.08 -7.68 19.55
CA ASN A 91 -3.67 -6.38 19.02
C ASN A 91 -4.32 -6.08 17.66
N ILE A 92 -4.46 -7.07 16.76
CA ILE A 92 -5.15 -6.88 15.48
C ILE A 92 -6.64 -6.62 15.71
N ALA A 93 -7.27 -7.38 16.60
CA ALA A 93 -8.69 -7.23 16.92
C ALA A 93 -9.01 -5.86 17.54
N SER A 94 -8.14 -5.33 18.41
CA SER A 94 -8.33 -4.02 19.01
C SER A 94 -8.26 -2.88 17.99
N VAL A 95 -7.28 -2.92 17.06
CA VAL A 95 -7.19 -1.94 15.98
C VAL A 95 -8.43 -2.02 15.07
N ASN A 96 -8.88 -3.23 14.71
CA ASN A 96 -10.07 -3.40 13.90
C ASN A 96 -11.34 -2.88 14.59
N ALA A 97 -11.50 -3.14 15.90
CA ALA A 97 -12.62 -2.62 16.69
C ALA A 97 -12.64 -1.08 16.71
N GLN A 98 -11.47 -0.44 16.84
CA GLN A 98 -11.34 1.02 16.79
C GLN A 98 -11.74 1.59 15.42
N VAL A 99 -11.32 0.95 14.33
CA VAL A 99 -11.70 1.35 12.97
C VAL A 99 -13.23 1.24 12.79
N MET A 100 -13.84 0.15 13.25
CA MET A 100 -15.29 -0.01 13.19
C MET A 100 -16.02 1.07 14.01
N TRP A 101 -15.60 1.30 15.25
CA TRP A 101 -16.19 2.31 16.13
C TRP A 101 -16.10 3.73 15.57
N SER A 102 -14.92 4.10 15.06
CA SER A 102 -14.69 5.41 14.45
C SER A 102 -15.49 5.60 13.15
N SER A 103 -15.65 4.55 12.35
CA SER A 103 -16.45 4.60 11.12
C SER A 103 -17.95 4.83 11.40
N GLN A 104 -18.47 4.23 12.47
CA GLN A 104 -19.85 4.43 12.92
C GLN A 104 -20.08 5.85 13.46
N SER A 105 -19.09 6.39 14.17
CA SER A 105 -19.15 7.74 14.75
C SER A 105 -19.03 8.86 13.71
N ALA A 106 -18.48 8.56 12.53
CA ALA A 106 -18.28 9.51 11.44
C ALA A 106 -19.50 9.66 10.50
N SER A 107 -20.52 8.82 10.68
CA SER A 107 -21.78 8.86 9.92
C SER A 107 -22.91 9.30 10.85
N PRO A 108 -23.13 10.62 11.07
CA PRO A 108 -24.38 11.04 11.69
C PRO A 108 -25.51 10.71 10.71
N ILE A 109 -26.49 9.94 11.19
CA ILE A 109 -27.78 9.77 10.52
C ILE A 109 -28.43 11.14 10.34
#